data_AF-A0A199UN81-F1
#
_entry.id   AF-A0A199UN81-F1
#
_cell.length_a   1.000
_cell.length_b   1.000
_cell.length_c   1.000
_cell.angle_alpha   90.00
_cell.angle_beta   90.00
_cell.angle_gamma   90.00
#
_symmetry.space_group_name_H-M   'P 1'
#
loop_
_entity.id
_entity.type
_entity.pdbx_description
1 polymer ?
#
loop_
_entity_poly.entity_id
_entity_poly.type
_entity_poly.pdbx_seq_one_letter_code
_entity_poly.pdbx_strand_id
1 'polypeptide(L)'
;MASLSFIIFFFYLVFFHNPSLVLPTPCDPRDVDALRSFAGNLTAAPPAWSDPARCCEWPGVVCSPGGRGGGTLPSRLLLSGLNLTGPPPPPLPHLRVLDLSFNA
;
A
#
# COMPACT_ATOMS: atom_id res chain seq x y z
N MET A 1 13.64 -46.83 -7.30
CA MET A 1 13.82 -46.07 -8.55
C MET A 1 12.55 -45.25 -8.76
N ALA A 2 12.58 -43.95 -8.46
CA ALA A 2 11.43 -43.10 -8.74
C ALA A 2 11.30 -42.96 -10.26
N SER A 3 10.13 -43.30 -10.82
CA SER A 3 9.87 -43.11 -12.24
C SER A 3 10.03 -41.63 -12.60
N LEU A 4 10.69 -41.33 -13.72
CA LEU A 4 10.87 -39.96 -14.24
C LEU A 4 9.54 -39.18 -14.29
N SER A 5 8.45 -39.89 -14.56
CA SER A 5 7.10 -39.32 -14.59
C SER A 5 6.62 -38.84 -13.21
N PHE A 6 7.00 -39.55 -12.14
CA PHE A 6 6.69 -39.18 -10.76
C PHE A 6 7.46 -37.91 -10.33
N ILE A 7 8.72 -37.79 -10.77
CA ILE A 7 9.55 -36.62 -10.49
C ILE A 7 8.98 -35.38 -11.20
N ILE A 8 8.62 -35.50 -12.48
CA ILE A 8 8.04 -34.40 -13.26
C ILE A 8 6.70 -33.96 -12.67
N PHE A 9 5.84 -34.90 -12.27
CA PHE A 9 4.56 -34.60 -11.64
C PHE A 9 4.73 -33.84 -10.31
N PHE A 10 5.69 -34.26 -9.48
CA PHE A 10 5.99 -33.60 -8.22
C PHE A 10 6.51 -32.16 -8.44
N PHE A 11 7.40 -31.96 -9.42
CA PHE A 11 7.85 -30.62 -9.81
C PHE A 11 6.71 -29.76 -10.36
N TYR A 12 5.81 -30.32 -11.18
CA TYR A 12 4.64 -29.59 -11.68
C TYR A 12 3.73 -29.13 -10.54
N LEU A 13 3.46 -29.99 -9.56
CA LEU A 13 2.68 -29.60 -8.39
C LEU A 13 3.38 -28.51 -7.56
N VAL A 14 4.69 -28.58 -7.37
CA VAL A 14 5.43 -27.53 -6.65
C VAL A 14 5.46 -26.21 -7.43
N PHE A 15 5.64 -26.22 -8.75
CA PHE A 15 5.73 -24.98 -9.53
C PHE A 15 4.37 -24.35 -9.90
N PHE A 16 3.32 -25.16 -10.11
CA PHE A 16 1.99 -24.69 -10.53
C PHE A 16 0.96 -24.63 -9.38
N HIS A 17 1.20 -25.34 -8.27
CA HIS A 17 0.33 -25.34 -7.09
C HIS A 17 0.92 -24.61 -5.90
N ASN A 18 1.93 -23.76 -6.11
CA ASN A 18 2.25 -22.71 -5.14
C ASN A 18 1.31 -21.54 -5.41
N PRO A 19 0.19 -21.38 -4.68
CA PRO A 19 -0.34 -20.04 -4.52
C PRO A 19 0.82 -19.28 -3.88
N SER A 20 1.39 -18.31 -4.59
CA SER A 20 2.36 -17.40 -4.02
C SER A 20 1.86 -17.06 -2.62
N LEU A 21 2.65 -17.37 -1.59
CA LEU A 21 2.44 -16.78 -0.27
C LEU A 21 2.62 -15.29 -0.50
N VAL A 22 1.54 -14.61 -0.88
CA VAL A 22 1.48 -13.16 -0.96
C VAL A 22 1.55 -12.76 0.49
N LEU A 23 2.78 -12.57 0.98
CA LEU A 23 2.99 -11.97 2.27
C LEU A 23 2.27 -10.63 2.18
N PRO A 24 1.34 -10.37 3.10
CA PRO A 24 0.52 -9.21 2.94
C PRO A 24 1.38 -7.95 2.94
N THR A 25 1.52 -7.32 1.77
CA THR A 25 2.28 -6.10 1.65
C THR A 25 1.51 -5.03 2.39
N PRO A 26 2.11 -4.33 3.36
CA PRO A 26 1.43 -3.36 4.19
C PRO A 26 0.92 -2.13 3.41
N CYS A 27 1.24 -2.05 2.12
CA CYS A 27 1.03 -0.92 1.24
C CYS A 27 0.72 -1.44 -0.17
N ASP A 28 -0.49 -1.22 -0.69
CA ASP A 28 -0.76 -1.49 -2.11
C ASP A 28 0.10 -0.53 -2.96
N PRO A 29 0.85 -1.01 -3.97
CA PRO A 29 1.68 -0.16 -4.81
C PRO A 29 0.93 1.01 -5.45
N ARG A 30 -0.34 0.82 -5.83
CA ARG A 30 -1.17 1.87 -6.42
C ARG A 30 -1.52 2.97 -5.42
N ASP A 31 -1.81 2.59 -4.18
CA ASP A 31 -2.06 3.55 -3.11
C ASP A 31 -0.78 4.35 -2.78
N VAL A 32 0.38 3.67 -2.74
CA VAL A 32 1.70 4.29 -2.51
C VAL A 32 2.04 5.30 -3.60
N ASP A 33 1.87 4.94 -4.87
CA ASP A 33 2.18 5.81 -6.00
C ASP A 33 1.27 7.04 -6.04
N ALA A 34 -0.02 6.84 -5.78
CA ALA A 34 -1.00 7.92 -5.67
C ALA A 34 -0.67 8.88 -4.52
N LEU A 35 -0.31 8.35 -3.35
CA LEU A 35 0.12 9.15 -2.19
C LEU A 35 1.40 9.94 -2.48
N ARG A 36 2.39 9.33 -3.13
CA ARG A 36 3.63 10.03 -3.55
C ARG A 36 3.37 11.12 -4.57
N SER A 37 2.53 10.85 -5.57
CA SER A 37 2.14 11.85 -6.56
C SER A 37 1.44 13.03 -5.89
N PHE A 38 0.53 12.76 -4.95
CA PHE A 38 -0.10 13.79 -4.14
C PHE A 38 0.94 14.60 -3.36
N ALA A 39 1.86 13.95 -2.62
CA ALA A 39 2.90 14.63 -1.86
C ALA A 39 3.81 15.52 -2.75
N GLY A 40 4.12 15.07 -3.97
CA GLY A 40 4.89 15.86 -4.94
C GLY A 40 4.18 17.10 -5.48
N ASN A 41 2.84 17.15 -5.36
CA ASN A 41 2.04 18.32 -5.75
C ASN A 41 1.81 19.30 -4.60
N LEU A 42 2.29 19.00 -3.39
CA LEU A 42 2.18 19.89 -2.23
C LEU A 42 3.38 20.82 -2.18
N THR A 43 3.12 22.12 -2.06
CA THR A 43 4.15 23.16 -1.89
C THR A 43 4.91 23.03 -0.56
N ALA A 44 4.28 22.41 0.45
CA ALA A 44 4.90 21.95 1.68
C ALA A 44 4.54 20.46 1.85
N ALA A 45 5.44 19.58 1.42
CA ALA A 45 5.22 18.14 1.55
C ALA A 45 5.30 17.72 3.02
N PRO A 46 4.43 16.79 3.50
CA PRO A 46 4.65 16.09 4.75
C PRO A 46 6.05 15.44 4.73
N PRO A 47 6.96 15.75 5.66
CA PRO A 47 8.26 15.13 5.70
C PRO A 47 8.11 13.63 5.99
N ALA A 48 8.90 12.79 5.31
CA ALA A 48 9.10 11.36 5.58
C ALA A 48 8.26 10.31 4.81
N TRP A 49 7.66 10.63 3.67
CA TRP A 49 7.04 9.62 2.79
C TRP A 49 8.06 8.98 1.81
N SER A 50 9.12 8.37 2.33
CA SER A 50 10.27 7.90 1.54
C SER A 50 10.20 6.40 1.22
N ASP A 51 10.04 5.56 2.23
CA ASP A 51 10.06 4.10 2.10
C ASP A 51 8.65 3.56 1.75
N PRO A 52 8.45 2.97 0.55
CA PRO A 52 7.15 2.46 0.13
C PRO A 52 6.75 1.19 0.90
N ALA A 53 7.71 0.45 1.46
CA ALA A 53 7.43 -0.74 2.26
C ALA A 53 6.90 -0.39 3.66
N ARG A 54 7.07 0.87 4.09
CA ARG A 54 6.69 1.37 5.42
C ARG A 54 5.66 2.51 5.33
N CYS A 55 4.80 2.51 4.32
CA CYS A 55 3.80 3.58 4.13
C CYS A 55 2.85 3.74 5.33
N CYS A 56 2.60 2.70 6.11
CA CYS A 56 1.77 2.79 7.32
C CYS A 56 2.44 3.53 8.48
N GLU A 57 3.74 3.78 8.37
CA GLU A 57 4.49 4.59 9.33
C GLU A 57 4.64 6.03 8.86
N TRP A 58 4.18 6.34 7.65
CA TRP A 58 4.21 7.70 7.15
C TRP A 58 3.33 8.61 8.01
N PRO A 59 3.81 9.81 8.37
CA PRO A 59 3.02 10.76 9.14
C PRO A 59 1.67 11.02 8.48
N GLY A 60 0.59 10.87 9.26
CA GLY A 60 -0.78 11.05 8.81
C GLY A 60 -1.40 9.85 8.09
N VAL A 61 -0.65 8.78 7.78
CA VAL A 61 -1.20 7.57 7.16
C VAL A 61 -1.60 6.57 8.24
N VAL A 62 -2.87 6.15 8.25
CA VAL A 62 -3.35 5.08 9.13
C VAL A 62 -3.81 3.91 8.29
N CYS A 63 -3.10 2.79 8.43
CA CYS A 63 -3.49 1.55 7.78
C CYS A 63 -4.49 0.77 8.63
N SER A 64 -5.47 0.17 7.97
CA SER A 64 -6.36 -0.83 8.57
C SER A 64 -6.04 -2.20 7.99
N PRO A 65 -6.36 -3.30 8.69
CA PRO A 65 -6.38 -4.62 8.09
C PRO A 65 -7.26 -4.58 6.83
N GLY A 66 -6.65 -4.81 5.68
CA GLY A 66 -7.31 -5.11 4.43
C GLY A 66 -8.14 -6.38 4.58
N GLY A 67 -9.15 -6.52 3.72
CA GLY A 67 -10.01 -7.70 3.70
C GLY A 67 -9.26 -8.98 3.35
N ARG A 68 -10.01 -9.99 2.86
CA ARG A 68 -9.49 -11.32 2.51
C ARG A 68 -8.18 -11.23 1.69
N GLY A 69 -7.04 -11.48 2.33
CA GLY A 69 -5.71 -11.24 1.77
C GLY A 69 -4.66 -10.80 2.81
N GLY A 70 -5.08 -10.36 4.00
CA GLY A 70 -4.20 -10.19 5.17
C GLY A 70 -3.34 -8.92 5.18
N GLY A 71 -3.43 -8.08 4.15
CA GLY A 71 -2.62 -6.85 4.00
C GLY A 71 -3.03 -5.81 5.01
N THR A 72 -2.14 -4.89 5.40
CA THR A 72 -2.60 -3.58 5.88
C THR A 72 -2.74 -2.66 4.67
N LEU A 73 -3.76 -1.82 4.62
CA LEU A 73 -4.00 -0.89 3.52
C LEU A 73 -4.18 0.53 4.08
N PRO A 74 -3.62 1.57 3.43
CA PRO A 74 -3.90 2.96 3.78
C PRO A 74 -5.40 3.22 3.78
N SER A 75 -5.96 3.39 4.98
CA SER A 75 -7.40 3.47 5.18
C SER A 75 -7.84 4.85 5.63
N ARG A 76 -6.92 5.62 6.21
CA ARG A 76 -7.16 6.99 6.62
C ARG A 76 -5.93 7.82 6.29
N LEU A 77 -6.19 9.03 5.79
CA LEU A 77 -5.18 10.04 5.57
C LEU A 77 -5.55 11.26 6.42
N LEU A 78 -4.75 11.53 7.45
CA LEU A 78 -4.97 12.55 8.48
C LEU A 78 -3.86 13.59 8.37
N LEU A 79 -4.11 14.65 7.61
CA LEU A 79 -3.13 15.68 7.29
C LEU A 79 -3.65 17.08 7.68
N SER A 80 -4.44 17.14 8.76
CA SER A 80 -5.02 18.40 9.24
C SER A 80 -3.94 19.34 9.79
N GLY A 81 -4.04 20.64 9.51
CA GLY A 81 -3.18 21.64 10.15
C GLY A 81 -1.71 21.61 9.73
N LEU A 82 -1.39 21.01 8.58
CA LEU A 82 -0.01 20.89 8.08
C LEU A 82 0.38 22.02 7.13
N ASN A 83 -0.47 23.05 7.00
CA ASN A 83 -0.28 24.19 6.09
C ASN A 83 -0.01 23.73 4.65
N LEU A 84 -0.71 22.68 4.24
CA LEU A 84 -0.60 22.11 2.90
C LEU A 84 -1.24 23.06 1.90
N THR A 85 -0.52 23.36 0.80
CA THR A 85 -1.06 24.08 -0.35
C THR A 85 -0.83 23.24 -1.60
N GLY A 86 -1.90 22.91 -2.31
CA GLY A 86 -1.84 22.07 -3.51
C GLY A 86 -3.21 21.46 -3.85
N PRO A 87 -3.31 20.74 -4.97
CA PRO A 87 -4.52 20.03 -5.34
C PRO A 87 -4.82 18.88 -4.36
N PRO A 88 -6.10 18.48 -4.20
CA PRO A 88 -6.46 17.33 -3.38
C PRO A 88 -5.86 16.02 -3.93
N PRO A 89 -5.73 14.96 -3.11
CA PRO A 89 -5.23 13.68 -3.56
C PRO A 89 -6.17 13.05 -4.60
N PRO A 90 -5.64 12.21 -5.51
CA PRO A 90 -6.48 11.42 -6.40
C PRO A 90 -7.35 10.42 -5.61
N PRO A 91 -8.40 9.85 -6.22
CA PRO A 91 -9.20 8.81 -5.58
C PRO A 91 -8.35 7.62 -5.14
N LEU A 92 -8.35 7.33 -3.84
CA LEU A 92 -7.68 6.18 -3.25
C LEU A 92 -8.74 5.12 -2.92
N PRO A 93 -8.78 3.99 -3.63
CA PRO A 93 -9.91 3.04 -3.59
C PRO A 93 -10.15 2.39 -2.22
N HIS A 94 -9.14 2.40 -1.35
CA HIS A 94 -9.21 1.81 -0.01
C HIS A 94 -9.31 2.85 1.11
N LEU A 95 -9.25 4.14 0.78
CA LEU A 95 -9.33 5.22 1.74
C LEU A 95 -10.76 5.42 2.22
N ARG A 96 -10.95 5.35 3.54
CA ARG A 96 -12.25 5.53 4.21
C ARG A 96 -12.39 6.91 4.86
N VAL A 97 -11.26 7.52 5.22
CA VAL A 97 -11.22 8.82 5.88
C VAL A 97 -10.13 9.67 5.23
N LEU A 98 -10.52 10.86 4.80
CA LEU A 98 -9.61 11.90 4.33
C LEU A 98 -9.85 13.14 5.19
N ASP A 99 -8.84 13.53 5.97
CA ASP A 99 -8.86 14.75 6.75
C ASP A 99 -7.75 15.68 6.25
N LEU A 100 -8.18 16.74 5.55
CA LEU A 100 -7.34 17.84 5.08
C LEU A 100 -7.72 19.16 5.76
N SER A 101 -8.43 19.12 6.88
CA SER A 101 -8.93 20.32 7.56
C SER A 101 -7.80 21.23 8.04
N PHE A 102 -8.06 22.53 8.21
CA PHE A 102 -7.08 23.51 8.70
C PHE A 102 -5.80 23.62 7.84
N ASN A 103 -5.88 23.33 6.55
CA ASN A 103 -4.84 23.64 5.56
C ASN A 103 -5.19 24.93 4.79
N ALA A 104 -4.19 25.49 4.08
CA ALA A 104 -4.23 26.84 3.49
C ALA A 104 -4.87 26.88 2.10
#